data_AF-A0A1I4YES4-F1
#
_entry.id   AF-A0A1I4YES4-F1
#
_cell.length_a   1.000
_cell.length_b   1.000
_cell.length_c   1.000
_cell.angle_alpha   90.00
_cell.angle_beta   90.00
_cell.angle_gamma   90.00
#
_symmetry.space_group_name_H-M   'P 1'
#
loop_
_entity.id
_entity.type
_entity.pdbx_description
1 polymer ?
#
loop_
_entity_poly.entity_id
_entity_poly.type
_entity_poly.pdbx_seq_one_letter_code
_entity_poly.pdbx_strand_id
1 'polypeptide(L)'
;MNKSYKNTGTLIRVFFGQDYDLFGETVEEILDSYLETENPKTAAKVCQEAEYLLSLNDQALTEAFESISQGEFYPEPWGETARTFLEKIKSHLSARL
;
A
#
# COMPACT_ATOMS: atom_id res chain seq x y z
N MET A 1 -7.19 4.18 -20.67
CA MET A 1 -7.46 3.20 -19.59
C MET A 1 -7.46 3.98 -18.28
N ASN A 2 -8.60 4.07 -17.59
CA ASN A 2 -8.60 4.56 -16.21
C ASN A 2 -7.83 3.53 -15.38
N LYS A 3 -6.61 3.87 -14.98
CA LYS A 3 -5.82 3.00 -14.09
C LYS A 3 -6.51 3.03 -12.74
N SER A 4 -6.98 1.87 -12.29
CA SER A 4 -7.64 1.70 -11.00
C SER A 4 -6.62 1.12 -10.04
N TYR A 5 -6.28 1.86 -8.99
CA TYR A 5 -5.40 1.40 -7.89
C TYR A 5 -6.23 0.78 -6.78
N LYS A 6 -7.24 -0.03 -7.16
CA LYS A 6 -8.26 -0.51 -6.23
C LYS A 6 -7.66 -1.37 -5.14
N ASN A 7 -6.72 -2.26 -5.49
CA ASN A 7 -6.19 -3.22 -4.51
C ASN A 7 -5.27 -2.51 -3.52
N THR A 8 -4.41 -1.61 -4.01
CA THR A 8 -3.54 -0.76 -3.18
C THR A 8 -4.39 0.16 -2.28
N GLY A 9 -5.47 0.74 -2.81
CA GLY A 9 -6.38 1.55 -2.01
C GLY A 9 -7.19 0.77 -0.98
N THR A 10 -7.54 -0.48 -1.26
CA THR A 10 -8.13 -1.35 -0.23
C THR A 10 -7.11 -1.66 0.86
N LEU A 11 -5.89 -2.06 0.51
CA LEU A 11 -4.82 -2.28 1.49
C LEU A 11 -4.62 -1.06 2.39
N ILE A 12 -4.44 0.12 1.78
CA ILE A 12 -4.19 1.36 2.53
C ILE A 12 -5.35 1.73 3.45
N ARG A 13 -6.58 1.71 2.96
CA ARG A 13 -7.72 2.22 3.76
C ARG A 13 -8.27 1.20 4.76
N VAL A 14 -8.09 -0.09 4.51
CA VAL A 14 -8.63 -1.15 5.39
C VAL A 14 -7.58 -1.59 6.40
N PHE A 15 -6.36 -1.88 5.97
CA PHE A 15 -5.32 -2.45 6.85
C PHE A 15 -4.46 -1.37 7.50
N PHE A 16 -4.17 -0.29 6.77
CA PHE A 16 -3.41 0.86 7.28
C PHE A 16 -4.31 2.03 7.72
N GLY A 17 -5.64 1.86 7.67
CA GLY A 17 -6.59 2.90 8.06
C GLY A 17 -6.59 3.18 9.57
N GLN A 18 -7.68 3.76 10.06
CA GLN A 18 -7.78 4.20 11.46
C GLN A 18 -7.62 3.05 12.48
N ASP A 19 -8.08 1.85 12.12
CA ASP A 19 -8.07 0.65 12.98
C ASP A 19 -6.87 -0.28 12.67
N TYR A 20 -5.72 0.29 12.26
CA TYR A 20 -4.53 -0.48 11.87
C TYR A 20 -3.98 -1.38 12.98
N ASP A 21 -4.18 -0.98 14.24
CA ASP A 21 -3.73 -1.66 15.46
C ASP A 21 -4.39 -3.03 15.64
N LEU A 22 -5.50 -3.30 14.95
CA LEU A 22 -6.10 -4.64 14.85
C LEU A 22 -5.27 -5.62 14.00
N PHE A 23 -4.39 -5.10 13.13
CA PHE A 23 -3.60 -5.89 12.18
C PHE A 23 -2.11 -5.93 12.53
N GLY A 24 -1.56 -4.88 13.15
CA GLY A 24 -0.16 -4.82 13.59
C GLY A 24 0.26 -3.41 14.00
N GLU A 25 1.49 -3.26 14.51
CA GLU A 25 2.04 -1.96 14.92
C GLU A 25 3.08 -1.42 13.92
N THR A 26 3.60 -2.30 13.05
CA THR A 26 4.58 -1.96 12.01
C THR A 26 4.04 -2.21 10.61
N VAL A 27 4.65 -1.58 9.60
CA VAL A 27 4.26 -1.78 8.19
C VAL A 27 4.37 -3.25 7.80
N GLU A 28 5.45 -3.89 8.21
CA GLU A 28 5.73 -5.30 7.93
C GLU A 28 4.71 -6.24 8.59
N GLU A 29 4.34 -6.01 9.86
CA GLU A 29 3.32 -6.81 10.55
C GLU A 29 1.95 -6.69 9.88
N ILE A 30 1.55 -5.47 9.50
CA ILE A 30 0.28 -5.25 8.80
C ILE A 30 0.29 -5.94 7.43
N LEU A 31 1.43 -5.93 6.72
CA LEU A 31 1.56 -6.63 5.43
C LEU A 31 1.55 -8.16 5.58
N ASP A 32 2.12 -8.69 6.66
CA ASP A 32 2.03 -10.11 6.99
C ASP A 32 0.56 -10.48 7.31
N SER A 33 -0.15 -9.68 8.11
CA SER A 33 -1.59 -9.85 8.37
C SER A 33 -2.44 -9.79 7.09
N TYR A 34 -2.10 -8.88 6.17
CA TYR A 34 -2.73 -8.80 4.85
C TYR A 34 -2.54 -10.08 4.03
N LEU A 35 -1.32 -10.64 4.01
CA LEU A 35 -1.03 -11.89 3.30
C LEU A 35 -1.74 -13.10 3.90
N GLU A 36 -1.95 -13.12 5.20
CA GLU A 36 -2.73 -14.17 5.88
C GLU A 36 -4.23 -14.07 5.60
N THR A 37 -4.73 -12.85 5.40
CA THR A 37 -6.16 -12.58 5.19
C THR A 37 -6.58 -12.69 3.72
N GLU A 38 -5.75 -12.21 2.79
CA GLU A 38 -6.09 -12.06 1.38
C GLU A 38 -5.53 -13.17 0.48
N ASN A 39 -6.11 -13.32 -0.71
CA ASN A 39 -5.62 -14.28 -1.69
C ASN A 39 -4.26 -13.80 -2.28
N PRO A 40 -3.29 -14.71 -2.52
CA PRO A 40 -2.02 -14.38 -3.20
C PRO A 40 -2.20 -13.62 -4.52
N LYS A 41 -3.29 -13.87 -5.27
CA LYS A 41 -3.62 -13.11 -6.50
C LYS A 41 -3.93 -11.64 -6.22
N THR A 42 -4.53 -11.32 -5.08
CA THR A 42 -4.81 -9.93 -4.67
C THR A 42 -3.50 -9.23 -4.32
N ALA A 43 -2.64 -9.88 -3.53
CA ALA A 43 -1.31 -9.37 -3.20
C ALA A 43 -0.43 -9.15 -4.46
N ALA A 44 -0.47 -10.06 -5.44
CA ALA A 44 0.22 -9.86 -6.72
C ALA A 44 -0.29 -8.63 -7.50
N LYS A 45 -1.59 -8.31 -7.41
CA LYS A 45 -2.14 -7.08 -8.02
C LYS A 45 -1.67 -5.82 -7.28
N VAL A 46 -1.56 -5.86 -5.95
CA VAL A 46 -0.97 -4.75 -5.18
C VAL A 46 0.47 -4.51 -5.63
N CYS A 47 1.29 -5.55 -5.80
CA CYS A 47 2.65 -5.39 -6.32
C CYS A 47 2.69 -4.71 -7.70
N GLN A 48 1.81 -5.11 -8.62
CA GLN A 48 1.72 -4.49 -9.95
C GLN A 48 1.28 -3.03 -9.86
N GLU A 49 0.26 -2.73 -9.07
CA GLU A 49 -0.22 -1.36 -8.87
C GLU A 49 0.84 -0.47 -8.21
N ALA A 50 1.55 -0.97 -7.19
CA ALA A 50 2.65 -0.29 -6.54
C ALA A 50 3.80 -0.01 -7.53
N GLU A 51 4.15 -0.98 -8.38
CA GLU A 51 5.16 -0.77 -9.43
C GLU A 51 4.76 0.34 -10.42
N TYR A 52 3.48 0.39 -10.82
CA TYR A 52 3.00 1.49 -11.65
C TYR A 52 3.06 2.84 -10.93
N LEU A 53 2.66 2.91 -9.66
CA LEU A 53 2.75 4.13 -8.87
C LEU A 53 4.21 4.59 -8.75
N LEU A 54 5.13 3.67 -8.47
CA LEU A 54 6.56 3.96 -8.35
C LEU A 54 7.19 4.44 -9.66
N SER A 55 6.61 4.11 -10.82
CA SER A 55 7.05 4.62 -12.13
C SER A 55 6.65 6.09 -12.40
N LEU A 56 5.78 6.67 -11.57
CA LEU A 56 5.38 8.06 -11.67
C LEU A 56 6.50 8.98 -11.15
N ASN A 57 6.53 10.22 -11.65
CA ASN A 57 7.31 11.28 -11.01
C ASN A 57 6.72 11.63 -9.64
N ASP A 58 7.48 12.33 -8.80
CA ASP A 58 7.12 12.53 -7.39
C ASP A 58 5.82 13.33 -7.20
N GLN A 59 5.54 14.32 -8.04
CA GLN A 59 4.29 15.08 -7.97
C GLN A 59 3.08 14.19 -8.28
N ALA A 60 3.11 13.47 -9.41
CA ALA A 60 2.02 12.60 -9.81
C ALA A 60 1.85 11.41 -8.85
N LEU A 61 2.93 10.93 -8.26
CA LEU A 61 2.90 9.90 -7.22
C LEU A 61 2.17 10.41 -5.97
N THR A 62 2.52 11.61 -5.51
CA THR A 62 1.90 12.24 -4.33
C THR A 62 0.40 12.44 -4.56
N GLU A 63 0.02 13.04 -5.69
CA GLU A 63 -1.41 13.25 -6.04
C GLU A 63 -2.18 11.93 -6.14
N ALA A 64 -1.58 10.90 -6.73
CA ALA A 64 -2.19 9.58 -6.81
C ALA A 64 -2.34 8.94 -5.43
N PHE A 65 -1.31 9.04 -4.58
CA PHE A 65 -1.33 8.47 -3.24
C PHE A 65 -2.38 9.14 -2.34
N GLU A 66 -2.49 10.47 -2.38
CA GLU A 66 -3.54 11.23 -1.69
C GLU A 66 -4.94 10.81 -2.16
N SER A 67 -5.12 10.64 -3.47
CA SER A 67 -6.38 10.18 -4.05
C SER A 67 -6.77 8.76 -3.60
N ILE A 68 -5.79 7.87 -3.47
CA ILE A 68 -5.98 6.47 -3.06
C ILE A 68 -6.29 6.37 -1.56
N SER A 69 -5.51 7.07 -0.74
CA SER A 69 -5.61 7.08 0.73
C SER A 69 -6.88 7.78 1.21
N GLN A 70 -7.39 8.77 0.48
CA GLN A 70 -8.60 9.53 0.83
C GLN A 70 -8.55 10.16 2.24
N GLY A 71 -7.34 10.46 2.74
CA GLY A 71 -7.14 11.01 4.08
C GLY A 71 -7.24 10.00 5.23
N GLU A 72 -7.42 8.71 4.94
CA GLU A 72 -7.48 7.65 5.96
C GLU A 72 -6.09 7.18 6.42
N PHE A 73 -5.05 7.49 5.65
CA PHE A 73 -3.68 7.07 5.93
C PHE A 73 -2.67 8.10 5.46
N TYR A 74 -1.64 8.30 6.27
CA TYR A 74 -0.48 9.12 5.98
C TYR A 74 0.78 8.30 6.29
N PRO A 75 1.77 8.23 5.39
CA PRO A 75 3.00 7.46 5.61
C PRO A 75 3.97 8.15 6.58
N GLU A 76 3.87 9.47 6.79
CA GLU A 76 4.83 10.25 7.59
C GLU A 76 4.90 9.82 9.07
N PRO A 77 3.78 9.54 9.78
CA PRO A 77 3.82 9.00 11.14
C PRO A 77 4.52 7.64 11.25
N TRP A 78 4.65 6.92 10.14
CA TRP A 78 5.32 5.62 10.05
C TRP A 78 6.80 5.77 9.66
N GLY A 79 7.31 7.01 9.55
CA GLY A 79 8.69 7.30 9.14
C GLY A 79 8.92 7.13 7.64
N GLU A 80 7.85 7.07 6.84
CA GLU A 80 7.90 6.82 5.41
C GLU A 80 7.43 8.03 4.59
N THR A 81 7.82 8.07 3.33
CA THR A 81 7.17 8.86 2.28
C THR A 81 6.22 7.96 1.49
N ALA A 82 5.33 8.54 0.65
CA ALA A 82 4.50 7.74 -0.25
C ALA A 82 5.34 6.77 -1.11
N ARG A 83 6.52 7.20 -1.57
CA ARG A 83 7.44 6.39 -2.37
C ARG A 83 8.05 5.25 -1.56
N THR A 84 8.67 5.55 -0.43
CA THR A 84 9.35 4.53 0.38
C THR A 84 8.36 3.53 0.98
N PHE A 85 7.15 3.98 1.33
CA PHE A 85 6.06 3.11 1.74
C PHE A 85 5.64 2.13 0.63
N LEU A 86 5.45 2.61 -0.60
CA LEU A 86 5.12 1.74 -1.74
C LEU A 86 6.26 0.79 -2.13
N GLU A 87 7.52 1.23 -2.02
CA GLU A 87 8.69 0.37 -2.19
C GLU A 87 8.71 -0.76 -1.15
N LYS A 88 8.41 -0.44 0.11
CA LYS A 88 8.30 -1.40 1.19
C LYS A 88 7.17 -2.40 0.97
N ILE A 89 5.97 -1.94 0.57
CA ILE A 89 4.85 -2.82 0.18
C ILE A 89 5.30 -3.79 -0.91
N LYS A 90 5.83 -3.27 -2.03
CA LYS A 90 6.24 -4.09 -3.16
C LYS A 90 7.32 -5.10 -2.75
N SER A 91 8.35 -4.65 -2.04
CA SER A 91 9.48 -5.50 -1.61
C SER A 91 8.99 -6.62 -0.68
N HIS A 92 8.17 -6.30 0.32
CA HIS A 92 7.72 -7.26 1.32
C HIS A 92 6.77 -8.31 0.76
N LEU A 93 5.79 -7.88 -0.05
CA LEU A 93 4.82 -8.78 -0.68
C LEU A 93 5.49 -9.67 -1.74
N SER A 94 6.32 -9.10 -2.62
CA SER A 94 6.97 -9.88 -3.69
C SER A 94 7.94 -10.94 -3.18
N ALA A 95 8.53 -10.74 -1.99
CA ALA A 95 9.38 -11.75 -1.35
C ALA A 95 8.61 -12.97 -0.81
N ARG A 96 7.27 -12.91 -0.75
CA ARG A 96 6.39 -13.90 -0.12
C ARG A 96 5.33 -14.48 -1.06
N LEU A 97 5.31 -14.04 -2.32
CA LEU A 97 4.43 -14.53 -3.39
C LEU A 97 5.11 -15.61 -4.21
#